data_AF-A0A3P8NB52-F1
#
_entry.id   AF-A0A3P8NB52-F1
#
_cell.length_a   1.000
_cell.length_b   1.000
_cell.length_c   1.000
_cell.angle_alpha   90.00
_cell.angle_beta   90.00
_cell.angle_gamma   90.00
#
_symmetry.space_group_name_H-M   'P 1'
#
loop_
_entity.id
_entity.type
_entity.pdbx_description
1 polymer ?
#
loop_
_entity_poly.entity_id
_entity_poly.type
_entity_poly.pdbx_seq_one_letter_code
_entity_poly.pdbx_strand_id
1 'polypeptide(L)'
;MRGSHILSFTGQLLYNLALKKTAVQSSTNGTVGTAGRAVDGNRDASYQRGSCTLTSEQSDPWWRVDLVNVYTIGAVMIINRDKLENRLDGAEIWIGNSTSISGPESIRCAVISHIPKGQAFYFPCNSVKGRYVTVFLPGSAKVLSLCEVEVYYGKHL
;
A
#
# COMPACT_ATOMS: atom_id res chain seq x y z
N MET A 1 12.81 47.79 -4.52
CA MET A 1 12.55 46.88 -3.39
C MET A 1 11.70 45.73 -3.91
N ARG A 2 12.30 44.57 -4.23
CA ARG A 2 11.57 43.34 -4.52
C ARG A 2 11.94 42.35 -3.43
N GLY A 3 10.99 42.07 -2.55
CA GLY A 3 11.16 41.11 -1.46
C GLY A 3 11.20 39.69 -2.03
N SER A 4 12.30 39.01 -1.79
CA SER A 4 12.46 37.58 -2.08
C SER A 4 11.65 36.80 -1.05
N HIS A 5 10.50 36.26 -1.44
CA HIS A 5 9.81 35.25 -0.65
C HIS A 5 10.63 33.96 -0.73
N ILE A 6 11.46 33.73 0.29
CA ILE A 6 12.09 32.43 0.52
C ILE A 6 10.98 31.52 1.04
N LEU A 7 10.41 30.68 0.15
CA LEU A 7 9.61 29.55 0.56
C LEU A 7 10.55 28.53 1.22
N SER A 8 10.65 28.59 2.54
CA SER A 8 11.30 27.57 3.34
C SER A 8 10.46 26.29 3.29
N PHE A 9 10.80 25.36 2.39
CA PHE A 9 10.39 23.97 2.54
C PHE A 9 11.26 23.36 3.64
N THR A 10 10.82 23.47 4.89
CA THR A 10 11.32 22.56 5.93
C THR A 10 11.04 21.14 5.45
N GLY A 11 12.09 20.40 5.09
CA GLY A 11 12.04 19.01 4.67
C GLY A 11 11.46 18.15 5.78
N GLN A 12 10.15 18.01 5.79
CA GLN A 12 9.46 17.13 6.72
C GLN A 12 9.64 15.70 6.19
N LEU A 13 10.43 14.90 6.90
CA LEU A 13 10.51 13.46 6.67
C LEU A 13 9.07 12.92 6.69
N LEU A 14 8.57 12.43 5.55
CA LEU A 14 7.25 11.82 5.50
C LEU A 14 7.32 10.50 6.26
N TYR A 15 6.67 10.45 7.42
CA TYR A 15 6.65 9.27 8.28
C TYR A 15 5.75 8.19 7.68
N ASN A 16 6.31 7.00 7.42
CA ASN A 16 5.54 5.83 6.98
C ASN A 16 4.69 5.29 8.14
N LEU A 17 3.39 5.56 8.09
CA LEU A 17 2.38 5.13 9.06
C LEU A 17 2.25 3.60 9.16
N ALA A 18 2.49 2.89 8.07
CA ALA A 18 2.33 1.45 7.99
C ALA A 18 3.54 0.68 8.55
N LEU A 19 4.70 1.34 8.73
CA LEU A 19 5.93 0.70 9.18
C LEU A 19 5.70 -0.09 10.48
N LYS A 20 6.03 -1.39 10.41
CA LYS A 20 5.94 -2.39 11.47
C LYS A 20 4.54 -2.53 12.09
N LYS A 21 3.50 -2.10 11.38
CA LYS A 21 2.11 -2.29 11.80
C LYS A 21 1.67 -3.72 11.52
N THR A 22 0.57 -4.12 12.17
CA THR A 22 0.01 -5.45 11.93
C THR A 22 -0.64 -5.47 10.55
N ALA A 23 -0.21 -6.41 9.71
CA ALA A 23 -0.80 -6.67 8.42
C ALA A 23 -1.31 -8.12 8.34
N VAL A 24 -2.40 -8.30 7.60
CA VAL A 24 -3.05 -9.59 7.33
C VAL A 24 -3.38 -9.69 5.85
N GLN A 25 -3.56 -10.90 5.34
CA GLN A 25 -3.90 -11.15 3.94
C GLN A 25 -4.87 -12.33 3.83
N SER A 26 -5.57 -12.41 2.70
CA SER A 26 -6.63 -13.39 2.44
C SER A 26 -6.18 -14.85 2.55
N SER A 27 -4.94 -15.13 2.14
CA SER A 27 -4.28 -16.42 2.28
C SER A 27 -2.77 -16.23 2.19
N THR A 28 -1.98 -17.21 2.59
CA THR A 28 -0.52 -17.16 2.48
C THR A 28 -0.02 -18.38 1.71
N ASN A 29 0.82 -18.15 0.71
CA ASN A 29 1.52 -19.22 -0.01
C ASN A 29 3.01 -19.23 0.36
N GLY A 30 3.47 -20.39 0.82
CA GLY A 30 4.83 -20.59 1.33
C GLY A 30 5.06 -20.02 2.73
N THR A 31 6.28 -20.17 3.24
CA THR A 31 6.66 -19.78 4.61
C THR A 31 7.21 -18.35 4.72
N VAL A 32 7.64 -17.76 3.60
CA VAL A 32 8.31 -16.44 3.58
C VAL A 32 7.39 -15.29 3.17
N GLY A 33 6.27 -15.59 2.50
CA GLY A 33 5.35 -14.61 1.90
C GLY A 33 4.27 -14.05 2.84
N THR A 34 4.52 -13.99 4.15
CA THR A 34 3.54 -13.51 5.15
C THR A 34 3.19 -12.04 4.96
N ALA A 35 1.96 -11.63 5.29
CA ALA A 35 1.49 -10.25 5.12
C ALA A 35 2.40 -9.16 5.72
N GLY A 36 3.06 -9.43 6.85
CA GLY A 36 3.95 -8.47 7.51
C GLY A 36 5.17 -8.04 6.69
N ARG A 37 5.51 -8.75 5.60
CA ARG A 37 6.65 -8.38 4.74
C ARG A 37 6.46 -7.03 4.07
N ALA A 38 5.25 -6.69 3.65
CA ALA A 38 4.97 -5.42 2.98
C ALA A 38 4.98 -4.19 3.92
N VAL A 39 5.35 -4.35 5.18
CA VAL A 39 5.44 -3.26 6.16
C VAL A 39 6.69 -3.40 7.04
N ASP A 40 7.67 -4.18 6.61
CA ASP A 40 8.87 -4.44 7.40
C ASP A 40 9.94 -3.34 7.27
N GLY A 41 9.76 -2.41 6.31
CA GLY A 41 10.67 -1.31 6.03
C GLY A 41 11.75 -1.65 5.00
N ASN A 42 11.68 -2.83 4.38
CA ASN A 42 12.64 -3.27 3.37
C ASN A 42 11.98 -3.33 1.98
N ARG A 43 12.43 -2.43 1.09
CA ARG A 43 11.92 -2.31 -0.29
C ARG A 43 12.52 -3.32 -1.28
N ASP A 44 13.18 -4.38 -0.81
CA ASP A 44 13.77 -5.38 -1.71
C ASP A 44 12.67 -6.08 -2.52
N ALA A 45 12.70 -5.86 -3.83
CA ALA A 45 11.68 -6.36 -4.74
C ALA A 45 11.81 -7.87 -5.05
N SER A 46 12.88 -8.51 -4.58
CA SER A 46 13.12 -9.92 -4.84
C SER A 46 12.43 -10.80 -3.80
N TYR A 47 11.43 -11.58 -4.23
CA TYR A 47 10.72 -12.51 -3.34
C TYR A 47 11.66 -13.45 -2.56
N GLN A 48 12.77 -13.87 -3.17
CA GLN A 48 13.75 -14.76 -2.54
C GLN A 48 14.53 -14.11 -1.39
N ARG A 49 14.54 -12.78 -1.32
CA ARG A 49 15.12 -12.02 -0.22
C ARG A 49 14.16 -11.91 0.98
N GLY A 50 12.95 -12.43 0.84
CA GLY A 50 11.99 -12.56 1.94
C GLY A 50 11.33 -11.26 2.34
N SER A 51 11.29 -10.27 1.45
CA SER A 51 10.66 -8.95 1.68
C SER A 51 9.36 -8.76 0.91
N CYS A 52 8.80 -9.80 0.28
CA CYS A 52 7.54 -9.67 -0.44
C CYS A 52 6.48 -10.63 0.11
N THR A 53 5.24 -10.17 0.14
CA THR A 53 4.07 -10.99 0.47
C THR A 53 3.71 -11.91 -0.69
N LEU A 54 2.93 -12.96 -0.42
CA LEU A 54 2.39 -13.83 -1.45
C LEU A 54 1.12 -14.54 -0.96
N THR A 55 0.00 -14.31 -1.64
CA THR A 55 -1.21 -15.09 -1.45
C THR A 55 -1.15 -16.41 -2.22
N SER A 56 -2.01 -17.36 -1.85
CA SER A 56 -2.35 -18.46 -2.76
C SER A 56 -3.10 -17.94 -3.97
N GLU A 57 -3.16 -18.73 -5.04
CA GLU A 57 -4.06 -18.46 -6.14
C GLU A 57 -5.50 -18.63 -5.65
N GLN A 58 -6.30 -17.56 -5.78
CA GLN A 58 -7.68 -17.54 -5.33
C GLN A 58 -8.48 -16.47 -6.09
N SER A 59 -9.79 -16.45 -5.88
CA SER A 59 -10.60 -15.29 -6.26
C SER A 59 -10.39 -14.15 -5.27
N ASP A 60 -10.33 -12.94 -5.82
CA ASP A 60 -10.37 -11.68 -5.07
C ASP A 60 -9.38 -11.61 -3.88
N PRO A 61 -8.08 -11.95 -4.05
CA PRO A 61 -7.09 -11.87 -2.99
C PRO A 61 -6.90 -10.43 -2.51
N TRP A 62 -6.57 -10.30 -1.22
CA TRP A 62 -6.36 -9.01 -0.60
C TRP A 62 -5.28 -9.04 0.48
N TRP A 63 -4.68 -7.88 0.70
CA TRP A 63 -3.76 -7.59 1.79
C TRP A 63 -4.25 -6.34 2.52
N ARG A 64 -4.10 -6.27 3.85
CA ARG A 64 -4.54 -5.14 4.65
C ARG A 64 -3.60 -4.86 5.81
N VAL A 65 -3.32 -3.58 6.05
CA VAL A 65 -2.65 -3.10 7.27
C VAL A 65 -3.63 -2.37 8.19
N ASP A 66 -3.50 -2.62 9.49
CA ASP A 66 -4.13 -1.83 10.55
C ASP A 66 -3.15 -0.76 11.05
N LEU A 67 -3.44 0.52 10.76
CA LEU A 67 -2.61 1.64 11.20
C LEU A 67 -2.74 1.96 12.70
N VAL A 68 -3.58 1.21 13.44
CA VAL A 68 -3.92 1.36 14.87
C VAL A 68 -4.79 2.57 15.17
N ASN A 69 -4.52 3.72 14.54
CA ASN A 69 -5.32 4.94 14.66
C ASN A 69 -5.95 5.34 13.32
N VAL A 70 -6.97 6.19 13.39
CA VAL A 70 -7.51 6.86 12.21
C VAL A 70 -6.57 8.01 11.84
N TYR A 71 -6.11 8.02 10.59
CA TYR A 71 -5.26 9.06 10.04
C TYR A 71 -5.92 9.73 8.84
N THR A 72 -5.56 10.99 8.58
CA THR A 72 -5.78 11.61 7.28
C THR A 72 -4.65 11.15 6.34
N ILE A 73 -4.95 10.23 5.43
CA ILE A 73 -4.00 9.59 4.53
C ILE A 73 -3.93 10.38 3.22
N GLY A 74 -2.74 10.90 2.93
CA GLY A 74 -2.46 11.71 1.74
C GLY A 74 -2.03 10.88 0.55
N ALA A 75 -1.32 9.78 0.81
CA ALA A 75 -0.86 8.89 -0.24
C ALA A 75 -0.48 7.50 0.27
N VAL A 76 -0.45 6.58 -0.67
CA VAL A 76 0.07 5.23 -0.52
C VAL A 76 1.12 4.99 -1.58
N MET A 77 2.27 4.42 -1.20
CA MET A 77 3.29 3.98 -2.14
C MET A 77 3.36 2.46 -2.12
N ILE A 78 3.42 1.85 -3.30
CA ILE A 78 3.50 0.39 -3.47
C ILE A 78 4.78 0.04 -4.20
N ILE A 79 5.56 -0.89 -3.66
CA ILE A 79 6.71 -1.50 -4.32
C ILE A 79 6.29 -2.86 -4.87
N ASN A 80 6.42 -3.04 -6.18
CA ASN A 80 6.08 -4.28 -6.87
C ASN A 80 7.27 -5.25 -6.89
N ARG A 81 6.99 -6.53 -7.17
CA ARG A 81 8.00 -7.58 -7.30
C ARG A 81 8.85 -7.40 -8.56
N ASP A 82 10.08 -7.88 -8.53
CA ASP A 82 11.03 -7.90 -9.65
C ASP A 82 10.71 -8.92 -10.77
N LYS A 83 9.65 -9.72 -10.59
CA LYS A 83 9.15 -10.73 -11.54
C LYS A 83 7.63 -10.87 -11.40
N LEU A 84 6.96 -11.21 -12.51
CA LEU A 84 5.50 -11.40 -12.56
C LEU A 84 4.75 -10.12 -12.15
N GLU A 85 5.32 -8.98 -12.52
CA GLU A 85 4.89 -7.64 -12.13
C GLU A 85 3.44 -7.35 -12.55
N ASN A 86 3.01 -7.90 -13.68
CA ASN A 86 1.67 -7.75 -14.23
C ASN A 86 0.56 -8.40 -13.37
N ARG A 87 0.93 -9.19 -12.36
CA ARG A 87 -0.06 -9.76 -11.41
C ARG A 87 -0.74 -8.70 -10.56
N LEU A 88 -0.10 -7.54 -10.37
CA LEU A 88 -0.65 -6.44 -9.59
C LEU A 88 -1.58 -5.53 -10.43
N ASP A 89 -1.59 -5.70 -11.76
CA ASP A 89 -2.42 -4.90 -12.66
C ASP A 89 -3.90 -5.12 -12.35
N GLY A 90 -4.62 -4.01 -12.16
CA GLY A 90 -6.02 -3.97 -11.76
C GLY A 90 -6.27 -4.02 -10.25
N ALA A 91 -5.23 -4.11 -9.41
CA ALA A 91 -5.40 -4.01 -7.97
C ALA A 91 -5.93 -2.62 -7.55
N GLU A 92 -6.68 -2.59 -6.47
CA GLU A 92 -7.36 -1.41 -5.95
C GLU A 92 -6.83 -1.09 -4.55
N ILE A 93 -6.55 0.18 -4.29
CA ILE A 93 -6.16 0.66 -2.96
C ILE A 93 -7.40 1.25 -2.29
N TRP A 94 -7.84 0.63 -1.20
CA TRP A 94 -8.99 1.03 -0.40
C TRP A 94 -8.57 1.55 0.96
N ILE A 95 -9.23 2.59 1.43
CA ILE A 95 -8.99 3.23 2.72
C ILE A 95 -10.31 3.32 3.47
N GLY A 96 -10.35 2.93 4.75
CA GLY A 96 -11.56 3.06 5.56
C GLY A 96 -11.34 2.83 7.05
N ASN A 97 -12.42 2.97 7.83
CA ASN A 97 -12.41 2.77 9.28
C ASN A 97 -12.85 1.37 9.71
N SER A 98 -13.31 0.55 8.77
CA SER A 98 -13.67 -0.86 8.99
C SER A 98 -12.80 -1.78 8.14
N THR A 99 -12.83 -3.07 8.45
CA THR A 99 -12.16 -4.10 7.64
C THR A 99 -12.90 -4.40 6.33
N SER A 100 -14.14 -3.95 6.16
CA SER A 100 -14.90 -4.16 4.92
C SER A 100 -14.64 -3.06 3.91
N ILE A 101 -14.25 -3.44 2.69
CA ILE A 101 -14.10 -2.49 1.57
C ILE A 101 -15.44 -2.02 0.98
N SER A 102 -16.54 -2.72 1.26
CA SER A 102 -17.90 -2.34 0.85
C SER A 102 -18.64 -1.49 1.89
N GLY A 103 -17.96 -1.07 2.96
CA GLY A 103 -18.53 -0.20 3.98
C GLY A 103 -18.77 1.23 3.46
N PRO A 104 -19.74 1.98 4.02
CA PRO A 104 -20.09 3.32 3.55
C PRO A 104 -18.96 4.36 3.69
N GLU A 105 -18.02 4.13 4.60
CA GLU A 105 -16.84 4.98 4.82
C GLU A 105 -15.59 4.48 4.08
N SER A 106 -15.71 3.42 3.27
CA SER A 106 -14.60 2.88 2.49
C SER A 106 -14.46 3.63 1.17
N ILE A 107 -13.28 4.20 0.94
CA ILE A 107 -12.97 4.97 -0.27
C ILE A 107 -11.89 4.23 -1.07
N ARG A 108 -12.16 4.01 -2.36
CA ARG A 108 -11.14 3.55 -3.31
C ARG A 108 -10.24 4.73 -3.67
N CYS A 109 -9.04 4.76 -3.11
CA CYS A 109 -8.02 5.77 -3.38
C CYS A 109 -7.52 5.68 -4.83
N ALA A 110 -7.21 4.48 -5.31
CA ALA A 110 -6.63 4.29 -6.64
C ALA A 110 -6.92 2.90 -7.21
N VAL A 111 -6.79 2.80 -8.53
CA VAL A 111 -6.65 1.53 -9.26
C VAL A 111 -5.24 1.50 -9.85
N ILE A 112 -4.50 0.44 -9.58
CA ILE A 112 -3.15 0.22 -10.07
C ILE A 112 -3.26 -0.28 -11.51
N SER A 113 -2.95 0.59 -12.47
CA SER A 113 -2.91 0.19 -13.89
C SER A 113 -1.73 -0.73 -14.18
N HIS A 114 -0.54 -0.29 -13.79
CA HIS A 114 0.70 -1.03 -13.92
C HIS A 114 1.81 -0.43 -13.02
N ILE A 115 2.62 -1.29 -12.39
CA ILE A 115 3.87 -0.89 -11.75
C ILE A 115 4.99 -1.77 -12.34
N PRO A 116 5.99 -1.19 -13.02
CA PRO A 116 7.07 -1.98 -13.61
C PRO A 116 7.81 -2.84 -12.59
N LYS A 117 8.46 -3.90 -13.06
CA LYS A 117 9.20 -4.85 -12.22
C LYS A 117 10.14 -4.15 -11.23
N GLY A 118 9.99 -4.46 -9.95
CA GLY A 118 10.80 -3.93 -8.86
C GLY A 118 10.75 -2.43 -8.63
N GLN A 119 9.81 -1.72 -9.28
CA GLN A 119 9.64 -0.29 -9.10
C GLN A 119 8.62 0.01 -8.00
N ALA A 120 8.71 1.25 -7.50
CA ALA A 120 7.71 1.84 -6.63
C ALA A 120 6.78 2.76 -7.43
N PHE A 121 5.51 2.83 -7.05
CA PHE A 121 4.60 3.87 -7.56
C PHE A 121 3.87 4.56 -6.42
N TYR A 122 3.71 5.87 -6.54
CA TYR A 122 3.08 6.73 -5.55
C TYR A 122 1.65 7.08 -5.98
N PHE A 123 0.68 6.77 -5.13
CA PHE A 123 -0.74 7.00 -5.37
C PHE A 123 -1.25 8.11 -4.43
N PRO A 124 -1.54 9.31 -4.94
CA PRO A 124 -2.16 10.37 -4.14
C PRO A 124 -3.60 10.00 -3.79
N CYS A 125 -3.92 9.98 -2.50
CA CYS A 125 -5.23 9.61 -1.95
C CYS A 125 -6.05 10.81 -1.47
N ASN A 126 -5.65 12.04 -1.80
CA ASN A 126 -6.42 13.27 -1.54
C ASN A 126 -6.94 13.44 -0.10
N SER A 127 -6.13 13.08 0.89
CA SER A 127 -6.42 13.29 2.32
C SER A 127 -7.67 12.55 2.83
N VAL A 128 -7.82 11.28 2.47
CA VAL A 128 -8.91 10.40 2.95
C VAL A 128 -8.65 9.99 4.41
N LYS A 129 -9.67 10.08 5.27
CA LYS A 129 -9.60 9.56 6.65
C LYS A 129 -9.78 8.05 6.67
N GLY A 130 -8.87 7.33 7.34
CA GLY A 130 -8.98 5.89 7.51
C GLY A 130 -8.01 5.31 8.52
N ARG A 131 -8.35 4.14 9.05
CA ARG A 131 -7.47 3.30 9.90
C ARG A 131 -6.88 2.12 9.15
N TYR A 132 -7.61 1.60 8.16
CA TYR A 132 -7.20 0.44 7.38
C TYR A 132 -6.85 0.87 5.96
N VAL A 133 -5.74 0.34 5.44
CA VAL A 133 -5.40 0.40 4.02
C VAL A 133 -5.41 -1.02 3.49
N THR A 134 -6.23 -1.28 2.47
CA THR A 134 -6.40 -2.59 1.84
C THR A 134 -5.99 -2.51 0.39
N VAL A 135 -5.13 -3.42 -0.05
CA VAL A 135 -4.88 -3.67 -1.47
C VAL A 135 -5.70 -4.88 -1.88
N PHE A 136 -6.69 -4.66 -2.74
CA PHE A 136 -7.67 -5.66 -3.18
C PHE A 136 -7.48 -5.93 -4.66
N LEU A 137 -7.30 -7.18 -5.07
CA LEU A 137 -7.11 -7.53 -6.48
C LEU A 137 -8.32 -8.32 -7.00
N PRO A 138 -9.26 -7.67 -7.69
CA PRO A 138 -10.47 -8.33 -8.17
C PRO A 138 -10.18 -9.36 -9.27
N GLY A 139 -11.02 -10.39 -9.31
CA GLY A 139 -11.07 -11.40 -10.37
C GLY A 139 -10.73 -12.81 -9.88
N SER A 140 -10.89 -13.77 -10.78
CA SER A 140 -10.60 -15.19 -10.55
C SER A 140 -9.14 -15.54 -10.82
N ALA A 141 -8.67 -16.60 -10.15
CA ALA A 141 -7.31 -17.15 -10.31
C ALA A 141 -6.21 -16.07 -10.21
N LYS A 142 -6.33 -15.21 -9.19
CA LYS A 142 -5.39 -14.12 -8.93
C LYS A 142 -4.42 -14.50 -7.82
N VAL A 143 -3.22 -13.93 -7.90
CA VAL A 143 -2.18 -14.03 -6.87
C VAL A 143 -1.69 -12.63 -6.57
N LEU A 144 -1.83 -12.19 -5.32
CA LEU A 144 -1.35 -10.88 -4.87
C LEU A 144 0.04 -11.01 -4.22
N SER A 145 0.95 -10.12 -4.60
CA SER A 145 2.30 -10.01 -4.03
C SER A 145 2.68 -8.54 -3.95
N LEU A 146 3.11 -8.11 -2.78
CA LEU A 146 3.50 -6.73 -2.47
C LEU A 146 4.84 -6.78 -1.76
N CYS A 147 5.83 -6.02 -2.22
CA CYS A 147 7.14 -6.00 -1.58
C CYS A 147 7.22 -4.92 -0.49
N GLU A 148 6.57 -3.78 -0.68
CA GLU A 148 6.41 -2.81 0.41
C GLU A 148 5.17 -1.96 0.14
N VAL A 149 4.47 -1.61 1.21
CA VAL A 149 3.33 -0.70 1.22
C VAL A 149 3.61 0.38 2.25
N GLU A 150 3.79 1.60 1.78
CA GLU A 150 4.04 2.75 2.64
C GLU A 150 2.83 3.68 2.62
N VAL A 151 2.46 4.19 3.80
CA VAL A 151 1.27 5.04 3.97
C VAL A 151 1.71 6.36 4.59
N TYR A 152 1.30 7.48 4.00
CA TYR A 152 1.75 8.81 4.39
C TYR A 152 0.59 9.74 4.73
N TYR A 153 0.83 10.67 5.65
CA TYR A 153 -0.13 11.71 6.02
C TYR A 153 -0.50 12.61 4.83
N GLY A 154 -1.76 13.03 4.80
CA GLY A 154 -2.23 14.14 3.98
C GLY A 154 -2.09 15.44 4.74
N LYS A 155 -1.40 16.43 4.17
CA LYS A 155 -1.48 17.79 4.68
C LYS A 155 -2.77 18.42 4.18
N HIS A 156 -3.53 19.03 5.07
CA HIS A 156 -4.46 20.09 4.68
C HIS A 156 -3.58 21.27 4.26
N LEU A 157 -3.53 21.58 2.97
CA LEU A 157 -3.05 22.88 2.48
C LEU A 157 -4.21 23.87 2.57
#